data_AF-A0A366I9Z2-F1
#
_entry.id   AF-A0A366I9Z2-F1
#
_cell.length_a   1.000
_cell.length_b   1.000
_cell.length_c   1.000
_cell.angle_alpha   90.00
_cell.angle_beta   90.00
_cell.angle_gamma   90.00
#
_symmetry.space_group_name_H-M   'P 1'
#
loop_
_entity.id
_entity.type
_entity.pdbx_description
1 polymer ?
#
loop_
_entity_poly.entity_id
_entity_poly.type
_entity_poly.pdbx_seq_one_letter_code
_entity_poly.pdbx_strand_id
1 'polypeptide(L)' 'MSNIMIRRTIRKYVKKFGPQDTRTVIDYFSKGLRTTKQRISGNLSCMACIDGTITIINNRPHSIMY' A
#
# COMPACT_ATOMS: atom_id res chain seq x y z
N MET A 1 14.12 -8.63 0.79
CA MET A 1 13.59 -7.37 1.36
C MET A 1 12.80 -7.65 2.63
N SER A 2 13.04 -6.94 3.74
CA SER A 2 12.25 -7.09 4.98
C SER A 2 10.96 -6.26 4.94
N ASN A 3 9.94 -6.65 5.72
CA ASN A 3 8.67 -5.92 5.79
C ASN A 3 8.85 -4.49 6.33
N ILE A 4 9.76 -4.30 7.29
CA ILE A 4 10.11 -2.97 7.83
C ILE A 4 10.61 -2.05 6.71
N MET A 5 11.47 -2.56 5.82
CA MET A 5 12.01 -1.77 4.72
C MET A 5 10.91 -1.41 3.70
N ILE A 6 10.04 -2.37 3.35
CA ILE A 6 8.88 -2.14 2.49
C ILE A 6 8.01 -1.01 3.06
N ARG A 7 7.66 -1.08 4.34
CA ARG A 7 6.83 -0.07 5.02
C ARG A 7 7.47 1.31 5.02
N ARG A 8 8.77 1.41 5.29
CA ARG A 8 9.50 2.69 5.25
C ARG A 8 9.50 3.31 3.85
N THR A 9 9.68 2.50 2.81
CA THR A 9 9.70 2.99 1.42
C THR A 9 8.32 3.48 1.00
N ILE A 10 7.26 2.71 1.28
CA ILE A 10 5.88 3.11 1.00
C ILE A 10 5.54 4.41 1.73
N ARG A 11 5.90 4.53 3.02
CA ARG A 11 5.66 5.75 3.80
C ARG A 11 6.33 6.97 3.18
N LYS A 12 7.59 6.86 2.78
CA LYS A 12 8.32 7.95 2.12
C LYS A 12 7.66 8.34 0.80
N TYR A 13 7.19 7.36 0.03
CA TYR A 13 6.52 7.59 -1.24
C TYR A 13 5.18 8.34 -1.05
N VAL A 14 4.30 7.85 -0.18
CA VAL A 14 3.02 8.51 0.12
C VAL A 14 3.23 9.89 0.74
N LYS A 15 4.25 10.09 1.59
CA LYS A 15 4.58 11.41 2.14
C LYS A 15 5.03 12.40 1.07
N LYS A 16 5.72 11.94 0.01
CA LYS A 16 6.26 12.80 -1.06
C LYS A 16 5.20 13.12 -2.13
N PHE A 17 4.39 12.14 -2.49
CA PHE A 17 3.43 12.26 -3.61
C PHE A 17 1.98 12.40 -3.17
N GLY A 18 1.73 12.51 -1.86
CA GLY A 18 0.39 12.55 -1.28
C GLY A 18 -0.31 11.18 -1.27
N PRO A 19 -1.61 11.15 -0.92
CA PRO A 19 -2.42 9.94 -0.95
C PRO A 19 -2.46 9.33 -2.36
N GLN A 20 -2.23 8.03 -2.45
CA GLN A 20 -2.17 7.30 -3.73
C GLN A 20 -3.15 6.13 -3.70
N ASP A 21 -3.57 5.69 -4.89
CA ASP A 21 -4.40 4.52 -5.07
C ASP A 21 -3.71 3.24 -4.61
N THR A 22 -4.43 2.46 -3.79
CA THR A 22 -3.94 1.19 -3.25
C THR A 22 -3.45 0.24 -4.34
N ARG A 23 -4.18 0.12 -5.46
CA ARG A 23 -3.80 -0.75 -6.59
C ARG A 23 -2.51 -0.30 -7.26
N THR A 24 -2.35 1.00 -7.48
CA THR A 24 -1.17 1.60 -8.12
C THR A 24 0.07 1.38 -7.25
N VAL A 25 -0.05 1.63 -5.95
CA VAL A 25 1.03 1.41 -4.97
C VAL A 25 1.44 -0.06 -4.95
N ILE A 26 0.46 -0.99 -4.90
CA ILE A 26 0.74 -2.43 -4.91
C ILE A 26 1.47 -2.85 -6.19
N ASP A 27 1.00 -2.44 -7.37
CA ASP A 27 1.62 -2.84 -8.63
C ASP A 27 3.04 -2.27 -8.76
N TYR A 28 3.21 -0.97 -8.50
CA TYR A 28 4.49 -0.27 -8.57
C TYR A 28 5.54 -0.90 -7.65
N PHE A 29 5.20 -1.11 -6.37
CA PHE A 29 6.16 -1.69 -5.42
C PHE A 29 6.36 -3.20 -5.60
N SER A 30 5.37 -3.94 -6.11
CA SER A 30 5.58 -5.37 -6.40
C SER A 30 6.65 -5.58 -7.48
N LYS A 31 6.62 -4.76 -8.54
CA LYS A 31 7.62 -4.76 -9.62
C LYS A 31 8.95 -4.20 -9.13
N GLY A 32 8.94 -3.02 -8.50
CA GLY A 32 10.16 -2.35 -8.04
C GLY A 32 10.94 -3.11 -6.97
N LEU A 33 10.25 -3.83 -6.09
CA LEU A 33 10.87 -4.59 -4.99
C LEU A 33 10.99 -6.09 -5.28
N ARG A 34 10.66 -6.53 -6.50
CA ARG A 34 10.64 -7.94 -6.94
C ARG A 34 9.94 -8.85 -5.90
N THR A 35 8.73 -8.48 -5.53
CA THR A 35 7.97 -9.21 -4.50
C THR A 35 6.49 -9.34 -4.88
N THR A 36 5.76 -10.20 -4.17
CA THR A 36 4.37 -10.48 -4.52
C THR A 36 3.45 -9.30 -4.17
N LYS A 37 2.44 -9.08 -5.01
CA LYS A 37 1.38 -8.08 -4.77
C LYS A 37 0.71 -8.29 -3.41
N GLN A 38 0.49 -9.54 -3.02
CA GLN A 38 -0.12 -9.91 -1.73
C GLN A 38 0.75 -9.47 -0.54
N ARG A 39 2.08 -9.58 -0.64
CA ARG A 39 3.00 -9.11 0.41
C ARG A 39 2.99 -7.59 0.53
N ILE A 40 2.94 -6.86 -0.58
CA ILE A 40 2.80 -5.39 -0.54
C ILE A 40 1.44 -5.01 0.05
N SER A 41 0.36 -5.66 -0.41
CA SER A 41 -1.00 -5.43 0.09
C SER A 41 -1.11 -5.63 1.60
N GLY A 42 -0.56 -6.73 2.15
CA GLY A 42 -0.60 -6.98 3.59
C GLY A 42 0.17 -5.93 4.40
N ASN A 43 1.32 -5.47 3.89
CA ASN A 43 2.06 -4.39 4.54
C ASN A 43 1.31 -3.04 4.46
N LEU A 44 0.66 -2.77 3.32
CA LEU A 44 -0.11 -1.56 3.11
C LEU A 44 -1.32 -1.49 4.05
N SER A 45 -2.09 -2.59 4.14
CA SER A 45 -3.24 -2.69 5.05
C SER A 45 -2.82 -2.55 6.52
N CYS A 46 -1.69 -3.16 6.91
CA CYS A 46 -1.13 -3.00 8.25
C CYS A 46 -0.78 -1.52 8.54
N MET A 47 -0.14 -0.83 7.59
CA MET A 47 0.23 0.57 7.77
C MET A 47 -0.97 1.53 7.80
N ALA A 48 -2.03 1.24 7.06
CA ALA A 48 -3.20 2.09 6.95
C ALA A 48 -4.22 1.86 8.08
N CYS A 49 -4.50 0.60 8.43
CA CYS A 49 -5.53 0.25 9.42
C CYS A 49 -5.00 0.10 10.84
N ILE A 50 -3.79 -0.45 11.02
CA ILE A 50 -3.24 -0.77 12.35
C ILE A 50 -2.35 0.37 12.83
N ASP A 51 -1.36 0.75 12.02
CA ASP A 51 -0.38 1.77 12.42
C ASP A 51 -0.92 3.21 12.20
N GLY A 52 -1.90 3.41 11.31
CA GLY A 52 -2.40 4.73 10.93
C GLY A 52 -1.35 5.65 10.29
N THR A 53 -0.28 5.07 9.73
CA THR A 53 0.92 5.84 9.33
C THR A 53 0.90 6.37 7.90
N ILE A 54 -0.09 5.99 7.10
CA ILE A 54 -0.28 6.46 5.71
C ILE A 54 -1.76 6.65 5.41
N THR A 55 -2.05 7.63 4.57
CA THR A 55 -3.38 7.81 3.96
C THR A 55 -3.32 7.29 2.53
N ILE A 56 -4.15 6.30 2.20
CA ILE A 56 -4.23 5.69 0.87
C ILE A 56 -5.68 5.70 0.40
N ILE A 57 -5.86 5.84 -0.91
CA ILE A 57 -7.18 5.81 -1.53
C ILE A 57 -7.55 4.34 -1.70
N ASN A 58 -8.41 3.86 -0.82
CA ASN A 58 -8.97 2.53 -0.93
C ASN A 58 -10.00 2.52 -2.05
N ASN A 59 -9.61 1.93 -3.17
CA ASN A 59 -10.54 1.51 -4.19
C ASN A 59 -11.39 0.36 -3.62
N ARG A 60 -12.50 0.71 -2.95
CA ARG A 60 -13.53 -0.27 -2.62
C ARG A 60 -14.04 -0.82 -3.96
N PRO A 61 -13.95 -2.14 -4.22
CA PRO A 61 -14.73 -2.69 -5.32
C PRO A 61 -16.19 -2.35 -5.02
N HIS A 62 -16.88 -1.80 -6.01
CA HIS A 62 -18.29 -1.41 -5.94
C HIS A 62 -19.02 -2.28 -4.93
N SER A 63 -19.49 -1.68 -3.84
CA SER A 63 -20.42 -2.34 -2.93
C SER A 63 -21.58 -2.83 -3.81
N ILE A 64 -21.65 -4.13 -4.03
CA ILE A 64 -22.83 -4.77 -4.58
C ILE A 64 -23.89 -4.56 -3.48
N MET A 65 -24.68 -3.50 -3.61
CA MET A 65 -25.93 -3.35 -2.85
C MET A 65 -26.80 -4.53 -3.28
N TYR A 66 -27.03 -5.45 -2.34
CA TYR A 66 -28.04 -6.50 -2.44
C TYR A 66 -29.34 -5.99 -1.85
#